data_AF-A0A8J6MPK1-F1
#
_entry.id   AF-A0A8J6MPK1-F1
#
_cell.length_a   1.000
_cell.length_b   1.000
_cell.length_c   1.000
_cell.angle_alpha   90.00
_cell.angle_beta   90.00
_cell.angle_gamma   90.00
#
_symmetry.space_group_name_H-M   'P 1'
#
loop_
_entity.id
_entity.type
_entity.pdbx_description
1 polymer ?
#
loop_
_entity_poly.entity_id
_entity_poly.type
_entity_poly.pdbx_seq_one_letter_code
_entity_poly.pdbx_strand_id
1 'polypeptide(L)'
;MKILLLTLTLLVCSSFIGLNSAHASGSNTVFLPVHAVDYVITDALNDPTINSKAVFNYFESAEHNGMLVSRVSPSVYRTTYFYTFKGYKVNLDFDDFETVTFQYYPTLHAVIGVTVKDELVILLPANTADASSADDFISTCTKHSRAD
;
A
#
# COMPACT_ATOMS: atom_id res chain seq x y z
N MET A 1 46.46 24.50 28.42
CA MET A 1 45.11 24.03 28.81
C MET A 1 43.94 24.77 28.14
N LYS A 2 44.08 26.03 27.66
CA LYS A 2 42.96 26.76 27.05
C LYS A 2 42.48 26.21 25.68
N ILE A 3 43.40 25.69 24.87
CA ILE A 3 43.09 25.17 23.52
C ILE A 3 42.24 23.89 23.58
N LEU A 4 42.52 23.01 24.55
CA LEU A 4 41.80 21.74 24.72
C LEU A 4 40.35 21.96 25.17
N LEU A 5 40.11 22.98 25.99
CA LEU A 5 38.77 23.38 26.41
C LEU A 5 37.96 23.94 25.23
N LEU A 6 38.63 24.67 24.33
CA LEU A 6 38.01 25.31 23.17
C LEU A 6 37.62 24.28 22.10
N THR A 7 38.47 23.27 21.88
CA THR A 7 38.14 22.15 20.99
C THR A 7 37.01 21.28 21.55
N LEU A 8 36.97 21.07 22.87
CA LEU A 8 35.91 20.29 23.52
C LEU A 8 34.55 21.00 23.46
N THR A 9 34.53 22.31 23.69
CA THR A 9 33.30 23.12 23.59
C THR A 9 32.80 23.22 22.15
N LEU A 10 33.70 23.29 21.16
CA LEU A 10 33.33 23.25 19.75
C LEU A 10 32.71 21.91 19.35
N LEU A 11 33.29 20.79 19.83
CA LEU A 11 32.79 19.45 19.57
C LEU A 11 31.39 19.26 20.18
N VAL A 12 31.19 19.68 21.42
CA VAL A 12 29.90 19.56 22.12
C VAL A 12 28.83 20.45 21.46
N CYS A 13 29.16 21.66 21.00
CA CYS A 13 28.20 22.50 20.27
C CYS A 13 27.81 21.90 18.91
N SER A 14 28.72 21.21 18.22
CA SER A 14 28.40 20.56 16.94
C SER A 14 27.41 19.41 17.07
N SER A 15 27.38 18.70 18.21
CA SER A 15 26.38 17.66 18.50
C SER A 15 24.97 18.19 18.78
N PHE A 16 24.82 19.47 19.15
CA PHE A 16 23.50 20.07 19.37
C PHE A 16 22.89 20.70 18.10
N ILE A 17 23.71 20.99 17.09
CA ILE A 17 23.25 21.60 15.82
C ILE A 17 22.64 20.53 14.86
N GLY A 18 22.79 19.24 15.18
CA GLY A 18 22.19 18.12 14.44
C GLY A 18 20.78 17.70 14.91
N LEU A 19 20.13 18.45 15.81
CA LEU A 19 18.78 18.13 16.32
C LEU A 19 17.64 18.44 15.34
N ASN A 20 17.95 18.87 14.12
CA ASN A 20 16.96 18.95 13.05
C ASN A 20 16.63 17.54 12.56
N SER A 21 15.68 16.93 13.26
CA SER A 21 14.75 15.94 12.73
C SER A 21 15.42 14.86 11.89
N ALA A 22 16.08 13.91 12.55
CA ALA A 22 16.05 12.55 12.04
C ALA A 22 14.59 12.08 12.09
N HIS A 23 13.76 12.55 11.14
CA HIS A 23 12.59 11.82 10.68
C HIS A 23 13.15 10.58 9.99
N ALA A 24 13.63 9.62 10.78
CA ALA A 24 13.52 8.23 10.41
C ALA A 24 12.02 7.93 10.40
N SER A 25 11.32 8.41 9.36
CA SER A 25 10.19 7.66 8.85
C SER A 25 10.83 6.39 8.32
N GLY A 26 11.02 5.42 9.21
CA GLY A 26 11.29 4.05 8.82
C GLY A 26 10.11 3.68 7.94
N SER A 27 10.27 3.88 6.63
CA SER A 27 9.29 3.46 5.66
C SER A 27 9.33 1.95 5.73
N ASN A 28 8.46 1.41 6.59
CA ASN A 28 8.29 -0.01 6.75
C ASN A 28 7.54 -0.46 5.50
N THR A 29 8.31 -0.77 4.46
CA THR A 29 7.83 -1.32 3.21
C THR A 29 7.90 -2.83 3.31
N VAL A 30 6.77 -3.49 3.06
CA VAL A 30 6.72 -4.95 3.01
C VAL A 30 6.85 -5.37 1.55
N PHE A 31 7.84 -6.20 1.25
CA PHE A 31 8.04 -6.78 -0.07
C PHE A 31 7.48 -8.20 -0.06
N LEU A 32 6.54 -8.48 -0.95
CA LEU A 32 5.97 -9.82 -1.10
C LEU A 32 6.22 -10.29 -2.54
N PRO A 33 6.94 -11.40 -2.74
CA PRO A 33 7.05 -11.99 -4.07
C PRO A 33 5.68 -12.59 -4.48
N VAL A 34 5.25 -12.33 -5.71
CA VAL A 34 4.02 -12.89 -6.27
C VAL A 34 4.36 -13.60 -7.59
N HIS A 35 4.08 -14.89 -7.67
CA HIS A 35 4.35 -15.66 -8.88
C HIS A 35 3.28 -15.41 -9.95
N ALA A 36 3.64 -15.56 -11.24
CA ALA A 36 2.70 -15.44 -12.37
C ALA A 36 1.39 -16.24 -12.22
N VAL A 37 1.43 -17.41 -11.55
CA VAL A 37 0.24 -18.25 -11.31
C VAL A 37 -0.68 -17.71 -10.21
N ASP A 38 -0.19 -16.80 -9.38
CA ASP A 38 -0.90 -16.24 -8.24
C ASP A 38 -1.65 -14.95 -8.58
N TYR A 39 -1.55 -14.45 -9.83
CA TYR A 39 -2.22 -13.22 -10.24
C TYR A 39 -2.74 -13.20 -11.68
N VAL A 40 -3.73 -12.33 -11.92
CA VAL A 40 -4.22 -11.94 -13.25
C VAL A 40 -4.48 -10.43 -13.23
N ILE A 41 -3.91 -9.68 -14.16
CA ILE A 41 -4.17 -8.25 -14.33
C ILE A 41 -5.06 -8.04 -15.56
N THR A 42 -6.18 -7.34 -15.39
CA THR A 42 -7.15 -7.04 -16.45
C THR A 42 -7.66 -5.60 -16.35
N ASP A 43 -8.18 -5.05 -17.44
CA ASP A 43 -8.87 -3.76 -17.38
C ASP A 43 -10.09 -3.82 -16.46
N ALA A 44 -10.25 -2.78 -15.63
CA ALA A 44 -11.31 -2.73 -14.64
C ALA A 44 -12.72 -2.72 -15.25
N LEU A 45 -12.87 -2.17 -16.46
CA LEU A 45 -14.14 -2.17 -17.21
C LEU A 45 -14.66 -3.58 -17.50
N ASN A 46 -13.76 -4.56 -17.58
CA ASN A 46 -14.10 -5.95 -17.86
C ASN A 46 -14.38 -6.78 -16.60
N ASP A 47 -14.24 -6.18 -15.41
CA ASP A 47 -14.44 -6.88 -14.13
C ASP A 47 -15.83 -6.58 -13.53
N PRO A 48 -16.77 -7.53 -13.53
CA PRO A 48 -18.14 -7.27 -13.07
C PRO A 48 -18.24 -6.99 -11.56
N THR A 49 -17.21 -7.29 -10.77
CA THR A 49 -17.24 -7.09 -9.31
C THR A 49 -16.88 -5.68 -8.89
N ILE A 50 -16.28 -4.89 -9.79
CA ILE A 50 -15.85 -3.54 -9.50
C ILE A 50 -16.90 -2.51 -9.87
N ASN A 51 -17.71 -2.80 -10.89
CA ASN A 51 -18.74 -1.89 -11.46
C ASN A 51 -19.78 -1.39 -10.45
N SER A 52 -19.92 -2.03 -9.28
CA SER A 52 -20.84 -1.62 -8.22
C SER A 52 -20.15 -1.00 -7.00
N LYS A 53 -18.81 -0.92 -6.99
CA LYS A 53 -18.04 -0.41 -5.85
C LYS A 53 -17.79 1.09 -5.98
N ALA A 54 -17.73 1.77 -4.83
CA ALA A 54 -17.44 3.20 -4.74
C ALA A 54 -16.14 3.61 -5.45
N VAL A 55 -15.16 2.70 -5.47
CA VAL A 55 -13.89 2.88 -6.19
C VAL A 55 -14.10 3.07 -7.69
N PHE A 56 -15.02 2.32 -8.32
CA PHE A 56 -15.29 2.43 -9.74
C PHE A 56 -15.95 3.77 -10.09
N ASN A 57 -16.98 4.17 -9.33
CA ASN A 57 -17.65 5.46 -9.53
C ASN A 57 -16.68 6.64 -9.34
N TYR A 58 -15.77 6.54 -8.36
CA TYR A 58 -14.74 7.56 -8.16
C TYR A 58 -13.84 7.69 -9.39
N PHE A 59 -13.37 6.57 -9.94
CA PHE A 59 -12.47 6.58 -11.09
C PHE A 59 -13.16 6.94 -12.41
N GLU A 60 -14.40 6.50 -12.61
CA GLU A 60 -15.23 6.92 -13.74
C GLU A 60 -15.46 8.44 -13.71
N SER A 61 -15.74 9.02 -12.54
CA SER A 61 -15.92 10.47 -12.38
C SER A 61 -14.64 11.29 -12.54
N ALA A 62 -13.48 10.67 -12.36
CA ALA A 62 -12.17 11.33 -12.43
C ALA A 62 -11.54 11.30 -13.84
N GLU A 63 -12.24 10.74 -14.85
CA GLU A 63 -11.74 10.57 -16.23
C GLU A 63 -10.35 9.90 -16.30
N HIS A 64 -10.02 9.04 -15.33
CA HIS A 64 -8.74 8.34 -15.33
C HIS A 64 -8.73 7.24 -16.40
N ASN A 65 -8.04 7.53 -17.50
CA ASN A 65 -7.72 6.56 -18.53
C ASN A 65 -6.63 5.60 -18.02
N GLY A 66 -6.98 4.35 -17.72
CA GLY A 66 -6.01 3.30 -17.37
C GLY A 66 -6.17 2.73 -15.95
N MET A 67 -7.37 2.24 -15.64
CA MET A 67 -7.62 1.50 -14.40
C MET A 67 -7.51 0.00 -14.64
N LEU A 68 -6.57 -0.62 -13.95
CA LEU A 68 -6.31 -2.06 -13.96
C LEU A 68 -6.87 -2.68 -12.68
N VAL A 69 -7.29 -3.94 -12.78
CA VAL A 69 -7.64 -4.80 -11.66
C VAL A 69 -6.64 -5.93 -11.61
N SER A 70 -5.94 -6.05 -10.48
CA SER A 70 -5.07 -7.18 -10.20
C SER A 70 -5.80 -8.15 -9.29
N ARG A 71 -6.21 -9.28 -9.86
CA ARG A 71 -6.74 -10.44 -9.14
C ARG A 71 -5.58 -11.24 -8.60
N VAL A 72 -5.48 -11.38 -7.28
CA VAL A 72 -4.41 -12.16 -6.63
C VAL A 72 -4.97 -13.29 -5.77
N SER A 73 -4.14 -14.28 -5.45
CA SER A 73 -4.52 -15.35 -4.53
C SER A 73 -5.04 -14.77 -3.18
N PRO A 74 -6.01 -15.44 -2.51
CA PRO A 74 -6.58 -14.94 -1.26
C PRO A 74 -5.53 -14.67 -0.17
N SER A 75 -4.45 -15.46 -0.14
CA SER A 75 -3.34 -15.29 0.81
C SER A 75 -2.54 -14.00 0.55
N VAL A 76 -2.23 -13.70 -0.71
CA VAL A 76 -1.55 -12.45 -1.10
C VAL A 76 -2.45 -11.26 -0.80
N TYR A 77 -3.74 -11.35 -1.14
CA TYR A 77 -4.71 -10.29 -0.86
C TYR A 77 -4.81 -10.00 0.64
N ARG A 78 -5.02 -11.02 1.48
CA ARG A 78 -5.18 -10.83 2.95
C ARG A 78 -3.94 -10.24 3.60
N THR A 79 -2.76 -10.72 3.21
CA THR A 79 -1.48 -10.20 3.73
C THR A 79 -1.29 -8.74 3.32
N THR A 80 -1.49 -8.43 2.03
CA THR A 80 -1.36 -7.06 1.51
C THR A 80 -2.37 -6.13 2.18
N TYR A 81 -3.63 -6.54 2.28
CA TYR A 81 -4.67 -5.79 2.96
C TYR A 81 -4.30 -5.52 4.42
N PHE A 82 -3.87 -6.53 5.17
CA PHE A 82 -3.50 -6.38 6.58
C PHE A 82 -2.42 -5.31 6.79
N TYR A 83 -1.33 -5.39 6.03
CA TYR A 83 -0.23 -4.42 6.16
C TYR A 83 -0.61 -3.03 5.67
N THR A 84 -1.30 -2.92 4.53
CA THR A 84 -1.76 -1.63 4.01
C THR A 84 -2.78 -0.96 4.93
N PHE A 85 -3.67 -1.73 5.55
CA PHE A 85 -4.63 -1.25 6.54
C PHE A 85 -3.94 -0.73 7.82
N LYS A 86 -2.79 -1.31 8.19
CA LYS A 86 -1.94 -0.83 9.30
C LYS A 86 -1.10 0.41 8.95
N GLY A 87 -1.25 0.95 7.74
CA GLY A 87 -0.54 2.15 7.29
C GLY A 87 0.80 1.87 6.61
N TYR A 88 1.14 0.60 6.37
CA TYR A 88 2.35 0.24 5.63
C TYR A 88 2.14 0.34 4.12
N LYS A 89 3.22 0.60 3.38
CA LYS A 89 3.23 0.43 1.92
C LYS A 89 3.65 -1.00 1.61
N VAL A 90 2.96 -1.63 0.67
CA VAL A 90 3.26 -3.01 0.28
C VAL A 90 3.66 -3.04 -1.18
N ASN A 91 4.84 -3.55 -1.47
CA ASN A 91 5.33 -3.72 -2.83
C ASN A 91 5.08 -5.17 -3.26
N LEU A 92 4.31 -5.33 -4.34
CA LEU A 92 4.14 -6.61 -5.00
C LEU A 92 4.93 -6.61 -6.31
N ASP A 93 5.81 -7.58 -6.45
CA ASP A 93 6.49 -7.87 -7.72
C ASP A 93 5.64 -8.86 -8.51
N PHE A 94 5.33 -8.50 -9.75
CA PHE A 94 4.59 -9.33 -10.69
C PHE A 94 5.56 -9.81 -11.77
N ASP A 95 5.63 -11.11 -12.07
CA ASP A 95 6.67 -11.64 -12.98
C ASP A 95 6.64 -11.01 -14.40
N ASP A 96 5.48 -10.56 -14.87
CA ASP A 96 5.28 -9.91 -16.19
C ASP A 96 4.97 -8.39 -16.09
N PHE A 97 4.90 -7.84 -14.88
CA PHE A 97 4.54 -6.44 -14.62
C PHE A 97 5.51 -5.81 -13.63
N GLU A 98 5.82 -4.53 -13.78
CA GLU A 98 6.73 -3.86 -12.85
C GLU A 98 6.19 -3.86 -11.40
N THR A 99 7.08 -3.71 -10.43
CA THR A 99 6.74 -3.62 -9.00
C THR A 99 5.67 -2.58 -8.76
N VAL A 100 4.55 -2.97 -8.15
CA VAL A 100 3.46 -2.05 -7.81
C VAL A 100 3.44 -1.81 -6.32
N THR A 101 3.42 -0.53 -5.93
CA THR A 101 3.30 -0.11 -4.53
C THR A 101 1.83 0.09 -4.17
N PHE A 102 1.29 -0.75 -3.29
CA PHE A 102 -0.09 -0.71 -2.82
C PHE A 102 -0.25 0.04 -1.50
N GLN A 103 -1.37 0.75 -1.39
CA GLN A 103 -1.84 1.44 -0.20
C GLN A 103 -3.36 1.25 -0.03
N TYR A 104 -3.82 1.23 1.23
CA TYR A 104 -5.25 1.16 1.53
C TYR A 104 -5.85 2.56 1.56
N TYR A 105 -6.97 2.74 0.86
CA TYR A 105 -7.74 3.99 0.78
C TYR A 105 -9.06 3.82 1.54
N PRO A 106 -9.19 4.35 2.77
CA PRO A 106 -10.36 4.12 3.62
C PRO A 106 -11.67 4.64 3.03
N THR A 107 -11.63 5.76 2.33
CA THR A 107 -12.82 6.36 1.68
C THR A 107 -13.37 5.50 0.55
N LEU A 108 -12.50 4.74 -0.12
CA LEU A 108 -12.86 3.88 -1.24
C LEU A 108 -13.01 2.41 -0.81
N HIS A 109 -12.66 2.08 0.44
CA HIS A 109 -12.57 0.71 0.96
C HIS A 109 -11.81 -0.23 0.03
N ALA A 110 -10.72 0.27 -0.56
CA ALA A 110 -9.97 -0.43 -1.60
C ALA A 110 -8.47 -0.34 -1.35
N VAL A 111 -7.76 -1.41 -1.76
CA VAL A 111 -6.30 -1.42 -1.84
C VAL A 111 -5.93 -1.05 -3.28
N ILE A 112 -5.26 0.09 -3.43
CA ILE A 112 -4.95 0.68 -4.73
C ILE A 112 -3.44 0.86 -4.79
N GLY A 113 -2.86 0.44 -5.91
CA GLY A 113 -1.47 0.65 -6.23
C GLY A 113 -1.31 1.54 -7.45
N VAL A 114 -0.12 2.11 -7.60
CA VAL A 114 0.25 2.93 -8.75
C VAL A 114 1.46 2.27 -9.41
N THR A 115 1.39 2.03 -10.71
CA THR A 115 2.52 1.53 -11.50
C THR A 115 3.51 2.66 -11.79
N VAL A 116 4.70 2.35 -12.29
CA VAL A 116 5.67 3.39 -12.73
C VAL A 116 5.17 4.23 -13.91
N LYS A 117 4.13 3.76 -14.61
CA LYS A 117 3.50 4.44 -15.75
C LYS A 117 2.32 5.32 -15.31
N ASP A 118 2.18 5.55 -14.01
CA ASP A 118 1.04 6.24 -13.39
C ASP A 118 -0.32 5.56 -13.66
N GLU A 119 -0.32 4.24 -13.91
CA GLU A 119 -1.56 3.45 -14.04
C GLU A 119 -2.03 3.01 -12.66
N LEU A 120 -3.35 3.00 -12.46
CA LEU A 120 -3.95 2.65 -11.18
C LEU A 120 -4.33 1.17 -11.18
N VAL A 121 -3.85 0.44 -10.19
CA VAL A 121 -4.09 -0.99 -10.04
C VAL A 121 -4.91 -1.24 -8.78
N ILE A 122 -6.11 -1.76 -8.93
CA ILE A 122 -6.95 -2.14 -7.80
C ILE A 122 -6.71 -3.60 -7.48
N LEU A 123 -6.30 -3.88 -6.24
CA LEU A 123 -6.06 -5.25 -5.79
C LEU A 123 -7.37 -5.89 -5.37
N LEU A 124 -7.69 -7.06 -5.91
CA LEU A 124 -8.86 -7.85 -5.56
C LEU A 124 -8.48 -9.34 -5.39
N PRO A 125 -9.22 -10.12 -4.58
CA PRO A 125 -9.01 -11.56 -4.51
C PRO A 125 -9.46 -12.25 -5.81
N ALA A 126 -8.82 -13.37 -6.18
CA ALA A 126 -9.08 -14.11 -7.42
C ALA A 126 -10.51 -14.69 -7.51
N ASN A 127 -11.11 -15.08 -6.39
CA ASN A 127 -12.49 -15.60 -6.36
C ASN A 127 -13.47 -14.60 -5.77
N THR A 128 -14.65 -14.50 -6.39
CA THR A 128 -15.77 -13.68 -5.91
C THR A 128 -16.41 -14.22 -4.63
N ALA A 129 -16.40 -15.54 -4.42
CA ALA A 129 -16.81 -16.17 -3.17
C ALA A 129 -15.87 -15.81 -2.00
N ASP A 130 -14.59 -15.57 -2.29
CA ASP A 130 -13.62 -15.12 -1.30
C ASP A 130 -13.72 -13.61 -1.05
N ALA A 131 -14.37 -12.84 -1.92
CA ALA A 131 -14.59 -11.41 -1.74
C ALA A 131 -15.52 -11.11 -0.55
N SER A 132 -16.56 -11.93 -0.30
CA SER A 132 -17.39 -11.78 0.91
C SER A 132 -16.59 -12.12 2.18
N SER A 133 -15.71 -13.12 2.10
CA SER A 133 -14.79 -13.46 3.21
C SER A 133 -13.73 -12.37 3.43
N ALA A 134 -13.35 -11.67 2.37
CA ALA A 134 -12.46 -10.53 2.42
C ALA A 134 -13.17 -9.33 3.05
N ASP A 135 -14.42 -9.06 2.70
CA ASP A 135 -15.23 -8.02 3.33
C ASP A 135 -15.47 -8.30 4.82
N ASP A 136 -15.65 -9.57 5.20
CA ASP A 136 -15.68 -10.01 6.61
C ASP A 136 -14.32 -9.83 7.32
N PHE A 137 -13.22 -10.12 6.63
CA PHE A 137 -11.87 -9.89 7.15
C PHE A 137 -11.58 -8.38 7.32
N ILE A 138 -12.01 -7.57 6.35
CA ILE A 138 -11.96 -6.10 6.36
C ILE A 138 -12.77 -5.56 7.54
N SER A 139 -13.99 -6.07 7.74
CA SER A 139 -14.87 -5.76 8.87
C SER A 139 -14.23 -6.13 10.21
N THR A 140 -13.53 -7.26 10.27
CA THR A 140 -12.79 -7.70 11.46
C THR A 140 -11.60 -6.79 11.75
N CYS A 141 -10.81 -6.45 10.73
CA CYS A 141 -9.66 -5.54 10.87
C CYS A 141 -10.09 -4.14 11.32
N THR A 142 -11.19 -3.63 10.77
CA THR A 142 -11.74 -2.32 11.14
C THR A 142 -12.36 -2.31 12.54
N LYS A 143 -13.02 -3.39 12.98
CA LYS A 143 -13.53 -3.51 14.36
C LYS A 143 -12.41 -3.51 15.39
N HIS A 144 -11.31 -4.23 15.15
CA HIS A 144 -10.18 -4.25 16.08
C HIS A 144 -9.41 -2.92 16.13
N SER A 145 -9.35 -2.16 15.03
CA SER A 145 -8.67 -0.85 15.01
C SER A 145 -9.41 0.26 15.77
N ARG A 146 -10.69 0.07 16.13
CA ARG A 146 -11.49 1.05 16.88
C ARG A 146 -11.45 0.84 18.40
N ALA A 147 -10.79 -0.21 18.86
CA ALA A 147 -10.73 -0.61 20.27
C ALA A 147 -9.48 -0.12 21.02
N ASP A 148 -8.60 0.61 20.34
CA ASP A 148 -7.40 1.27 20.90
C ASP A 148 -7.58 2.80 20.84
#